data_AF-A0A353BRN8-F1
#
_entry.id   AF-A0A353BRN8-F1
#
_cell.length_a   1.000
_cell.length_b   1.000
_cell.length_c   1.000
_cell.angle_alpha   90.00
_cell.angle_beta   90.00
_cell.angle_gamma   90.00
#
_symmetry.space_group_name_H-M   'P 1'
#
loop_
_entity.id
_entity.type
_entity.pdbx_description
1 polymer ?
#
loop_
_entity_poly.entity_id
_entity_poly.type
_entity_poly.pdbx_seq_one_letter_code
_entity_poly.pdbx_strand_id
1 'polypeptide(L)'
;MSIKRALLWVAFWTGMALLFCMGIYFWPAKEIATLFHIGTYSWNGKEYALQFLGGYIIEQSLSVDNLFLFLLIFSSFKIPASFQRRILNYGIIGAVILRLIFIVVGVAAVRRFHWILYIFGVLLIYSGIKMFVKEEKTPDFNADHFIFRLLGKVIPVSATLTDEKFFVRKNRLLYATPLLAILILIECSDILFAIDSIPAIFSITTNAFIVYTSNIFAILGLRSLYFVLERLHNAFRYVKYGVALILVFTGVKLAVLYFKIEISLGLSIAIIFATLVLSILVSVLLPQREL
;
A
#
# COMPACT_ATOMS: atom_id res chain seq x y z
N MET A 1 -4.27 19.40 8.52
CA MET A 1 -3.36 19.97 7.49
C MET A 1 -4.20 20.60 6.38
N SER A 2 -3.82 21.75 5.80
CA SER A 2 -4.55 22.32 4.65
C SER A 2 -4.36 21.46 3.40
N ILE A 3 -5.39 21.36 2.53
CA ILE A 3 -5.36 20.59 1.26
C ILE A 3 -4.16 21.00 0.41
N LYS A 4 -3.92 22.31 0.26
CA LYS A 4 -2.78 22.82 -0.52
C LYS A 4 -1.45 22.28 -0.01
N ARG A 5 -1.26 22.25 1.31
CA ARG A 5 -0.05 21.67 1.93
C ARG A 5 0.02 20.17 1.70
N ALA A 6 -1.11 19.46 1.79
CA ALA A 6 -1.18 18.02 1.53
C ALA A 6 -0.80 17.65 0.10
N LEU A 7 -1.35 18.37 -0.88
CA LEU A 7 -0.97 18.21 -2.29
C LEU A 7 0.50 18.53 -2.54
N LEU A 8 1.05 19.59 -1.93
CA LEU A 8 2.48 19.89 -2.03
C LEU A 8 3.35 18.77 -1.48
N TRP A 9 2.96 18.15 -0.37
CA TRP A 9 3.67 16.99 0.18
C TRP A 9 3.55 15.76 -0.72
N VAL A 10 2.37 15.48 -1.29
CA VAL A 10 2.21 14.41 -2.28
C VAL A 10 3.13 14.65 -3.48
N ALA A 11 3.12 15.86 -4.04
CA ALA A 11 3.97 16.24 -5.16
C ALA A 11 5.47 16.13 -4.82
N PHE A 12 5.87 16.51 -3.61
CA PHE A 12 7.24 16.34 -3.12
C PHE A 12 7.65 14.86 -3.09
N TRP A 13 6.84 13.99 -2.49
CA TRP A 13 7.15 12.56 -2.40
C TRP A 13 7.15 11.87 -3.76
N THR A 14 6.21 12.22 -4.64
CA THR A 14 6.21 11.74 -6.02
C THR A 14 7.44 12.24 -6.79
N GLY A 15 7.83 13.51 -6.60
CA GLY A 15 9.06 14.06 -7.18
C GLY A 15 10.30 13.31 -6.71
N MET A 16 10.40 13.00 -5.42
CA MET A 16 11.48 12.18 -4.87
C MET A 16 11.53 10.77 -5.47
N ALA A 17 10.37 10.12 -5.66
CA ALA A 17 10.29 8.81 -6.31
C ALA A 17 10.74 8.88 -7.78
N LEU A 18 10.36 9.94 -8.51
CA LEU A 18 10.77 10.14 -9.90
C LEU A 18 12.28 10.46 -10.01
N LEU A 19 12.84 11.24 -9.10
CA LEU A 19 14.28 11.50 -9.02
C LEU A 19 15.05 10.19 -8.75
N PHE A 20 14.56 9.35 -7.84
CA PHE A 20 15.15 8.04 -7.59
C PHE A 20 15.05 7.13 -8.83
N CYS A 21 13.92 7.15 -9.53
CA CYS A 21 13.74 6.43 -10.81
C CYS A 21 14.74 6.89 -11.88
N MET A 22 14.96 8.21 -12.02
CA MET A 22 15.99 8.76 -12.88
C MET A 22 17.40 8.30 -12.43
N GLY A 23 17.64 8.27 -11.12
CA GLY A 23 18.88 7.74 -10.56
C GLY A 23 19.14 6.28 -10.94
N ILE A 24 18.11 5.43 -10.92
CA ILE A 24 18.20 4.03 -11.40
C ILE A 24 18.49 3.98 -12.91
N TYR A 25 17.81 4.83 -13.69
CA TYR A 25 17.95 4.88 -15.15
C TYR A 25 19.37 5.24 -15.57
N PHE A 26 19.95 6.27 -14.96
CA PHE A 26 21.28 6.78 -15.25
C PHE A 26 22.38 6.10 -14.41
N TRP A 27 22.05 5.10 -13.59
CA TRP A 27 23.02 4.48 -12.70
C TRP A 27 24.19 3.89 -13.51
N PRO A 28 25.42 4.38 -13.33
CA PRO A 28 26.57 4.02 -14.16
C PRO A 28 27.17 2.69 -13.72
N ALA A 29 26.36 1.65 -13.55
CA ALA A 29 26.85 0.32 -13.19
C ALA A 29 27.84 -0.23 -14.24
N LYS A 30 27.68 0.16 -15.51
CA LYS A 30 28.60 -0.23 -16.59
C LYS A 30 29.96 0.44 -16.44
N GLU A 31 30.01 1.72 -16.07
CA GLU A 31 31.27 2.47 -15.93
C GLU A 31 32.01 2.08 -14.65
N ILE A 32 31.28 1.89 -13.54
CA ILE A 32 31.85 1.44 -12.26
C ILE A 32 32.39 0.00 -12.39
N ALA A 33 31.65 -0.94 -12.98
CA ALA A 33 32.13 -2.32 -13.16
C ALA A 33 33.37 -2.41 -14.05
N THR A 34 33.45 -1.56 -15.09
CA THR A 34 34.61 -1.47 -15.98
C THR A 34 35.82 -0.86 -15.26
N LEU A 35 35.61 0.15 -14.39
CA LEU A 35 36.67 0.77 -13.59
C LEU A 35 37.29 -0.19 -12.56
N PHE A 36 36.47 -1.02 -11.92
CA PHE A 36 36.91 -1.93 -10.85
C PHE A 36 37.23 -3.37 -11.32
N HIS A 37 37.11 -3.68 -12.62
CA HIS A 37 37.29 -5.04 -13.16
C HIS A 37 36.42 -6.11 -12.46
N ILE A 38 35.28 -5.70 -11.88
CA ILE A 38 34.35 -6.60 -11.14
C ILE A 38 33.30 -7.12 -12.12
N GLY A 39 33.71 -8.02 -13.01
CA GLY A 39 32.81 -8.77 -13.91
C GLY A 39 31.91 -7.94 -14.84
N THR A 40 31.26 -8.61 -15.78
CA THR A 40 30.29 -8.00 -16.70
C THR A 40 28.88 -8.12 -16.12
N TYR A 41 28.58 -7.41 -15.03
CA TYR A 41 27.19 -7.27 -14.60
C TYR A 41 26.47 -6.32 -15.57
N SER A 42 25.67 -6.87 -16.47
CA SER A 42 24.84 -6.11 -17.42
C SER A 42 23.65 -5.47 -16.69
N TRP A 43 23.91 -4.39 -15.96
CA TRP A 43 22.84 -3.59 -15.36
C TRP A 43 22.07 -2.83 -16.43
N ASN A 44 20.84 -3.27 -16.71
CA ASN A 44 19.94 -2.56 -17.61
C ASN A 44 19.16 -1.48 -16.84
N GLY A 45 19.78 -0.32 -16.62
CA GLY A 45 19.19 0.78 -15.85
C GLY A 45 17.80 1.20 -16.36
N LYS A 46 17.57 1.16 -17.68
CA LYS A 46 16.27 1.43 -18.30
C LYS A 46 15.18 0.45 -17.84
N GLU A 47 15.51 -0.83 -17.81
CA GLU A 47 14.56 -1.86 -17.41
C GLU A 47 14.25 -1.79 -15.90
N TYR A 48 15.27 -1.62 -15.06
CA TYR A 48 15.06 -1.45 -13.62
C TYR A 48 14.29 -0.17 -13.27
N ALA A 49 14.50 0.93 -14.01
CA ALA A 49 13.74 2.15 -13.84
C ALA A 49 12.26 1.95 -14.21
N LEU A 50 11.97 1.22 -15.30
CA LEU A 50 10.60 0.85 -15.65
C LEU A 50 9.97 -0.07 -14.61
N GLN A 51 10.71 -1.06 -14.10
CA GLN A 51 10.24 -1.94 -13.02
C GLN A 51 9.95 -1.14 -11.74
N PHE A 52 10.81 -0.19 -11.38
CA PHE A 52 10.60 0.70 -10.24
C PHE A 52 9.36 1.56 -10.44
N LEU A 53 9.20 2.20 -11.59
CA LEU A 53 8.06 3.06 -11.90
C LEU A 53 6.75 2.27 -11.86
N GLY A 54 6.74 1.09 -12.48
CA GLY A 54 5.58 0.21 -12.46
C GLY A 54 5.24 -0.29 -11.06
N GLY A 55 6.24 -0.72 -10.29
CA GLY A 55 6.06 -1.11 -8.89
C GLY A 55 5.53 0.05 -8.03
N TYR A 56 6.08 1.25 -8.21
CA TYR A 56 5.65 2.46 -7.51
C TYR A 56 4.19 2.80 -7.83
N ILE A 57 3.78 2.76 -9.10
CA ILE A 57 2.39 3.05 -9.50
C ILE A 57 1.44 1.99 -8.95
N ILE A 58 1.78 0.69 -9.00
CA ILE A 58 0.95 -0.38 -8.41
C ILE A 58 0.79 -0.15 -6.91
N GLU A 59 1.90 0.02 -6.19
CA GLU A 59 1.89 0.19 -4.74
C GLU A 59 1.15 1.47 -4.34
N GLN A 60 1.34 2.56 -5.08
CA GLN A 60 0.60 3.81 -4.86
C GLN A 60 -0.91 3.61 -5.08
N SER A 61 -1.30 2.88 -6.12
CA SER A 61 -2.71 2.60 -6.43
C SER A 61 -3.37 1.78 -5.33
N LEU A 62 -2.73 0.70 -4.89
CA LEU A 62 -3.23 -0.16 -3.83
C LEU A 62 -3.23 0.55 -2.47
N SER A 63 -2.27 1.43 -2.22
CA SER A 63 -2.23 2.22 -0.97
C SER A 63 -3.46 3.12 -0.79
N VAL A 64 -4.14 3.53 -1.87
CA VAL A 64 -5.39 4.31 -1.80
C VAL A 64 -6.51 3.47 -1.19
N ASP A 65 -6.63 2.20 -1.56
CA ASP A 65 -7.60 1.28 -0.93
C ASP A 65 -7.30 1.09 0.56
N ASN A 66 -6.00 0.98 0.92
CA ASN A 66 -5.57 0.90 2.31
C ASN A 66 -6.00 2.12 3.12
N LEU A 67 -5.89 3.33 2.53
CA LEU A 67 -6.30 4.57 3.18
C LEU A 67 -7.80 4.64 3.43
N PHE A 68 -8.64 4.06 2.57
CA PHE A 68 -10.08 3.98 2.82
C PHE A 68 -10.40 3.13 4.05
N LEU A 69 -9.72 1.99 4.21
CA LEU A 69 -9.87 1.19 5.42
C LEU A 69 -9.40 1.95 6.66
N PHE A 70 -8.32 2.73 6.56
CA PHE A 70 -7.84 3.55 7.69
C PHE A 70 -8.86 4.61 8.08
N LEU A 71 -9.45 5.31 7.09
CA LEU A 71 -10.54 6.27 7.32
C LEU A 71 -11.75 5.61 8.00
N LEU A 72 -12.13 4.42 7.53
CA LEU A 72 -13.24 3.68 8.09
C LEU A 72 -12.96 3.28 9.55
N ILE A 73 -11.76 2.78 9.84
CA ILE A 73 -11.33 2.45 11.21
C ILE A 73 -11.41 3.71 12.07
N PHE A 74 -10.75 4.80 11.69
CA PHE A 74 -10.73 6.02 12.50
C PHE A 74 -12.12 6.62 12.71
N SER A 75 -13.00 6.56 11.70
CA SER A 75 -14.40 6.99 11.81
C SER A 75 -15.20 6.12 12.76
N SER A 76 -15.09 4.79 12.62
CA SER A 76 -15.84 3.82 13.44
C SER A 76 -15.47 3.93 14.93
N PHE A 77 -14.18 4.16 15.21
CA PHE A 77 -13.67 4.36 16.57
C PHE A 77 -13.71 5.83 17.03
N LYS A 78 -14.26 6.74 16.22
CA LYS A 78 -14.40 8.20 16.50
C LYS A 78 -13.09 8.85 16.98
N ILE A 79 -11.98 8.56 16.30
CA ILE A 79 -10.65 8.99 16.72
C ILE A 79 -10.38 10.44 16.32
N PRO A 80 -10.04 11.33 17.29
CA PRO A 80 -9.67 12.71 16.99
C PRO A 80 -8.46 12.82 16.04
N ALA A 81 -8.47 13.83 15.16
CA ALA A 81 -7.42 14.04 14.15
C ALA A 81 -6.00 14.19 14.73
N SER A 82 -5.86 14.67 15.97
CA SER A 82 -4.55 14.74 16.67
C SER A 82 -3.93 13.36 16.85
N PHE A 83 -4.74 12.37 17.25
CA PHE A 83 -4.29 11.00 17.49
C PHE A 83 -4.06 10.22 16.20
N GLN A 84 -4.85 10.47 15.15
CA GLN A 84 -4.67 9.85 13.83
C GLN A 84 -3.25 10.08 13.29
N ARG A 85 -2.71 11.31 13.42
CA ARG A 85 -1.34 11.64 12.99
C ARG A 85 -0.30 10.77 13.69
N ARG A 86 -0.47 10.54 15.00
CA ARG A 86 0.46 9.73 15.78
C ARG A 86 0.37 8.27 15.33
N ILE A 87 -0.84 7.73 15.22
CA ILE A 87 -1.05 6.35 14.77
C ILE A 87 -0.45 6.13 13.37
N LEU A 88 -0.69 7.04 12.43
CA LEU A 88 -0.12 6.95 11.07
C LEU A 88 1.41 6.98 11.06
N ASN A 89 2.06 7.78 11.92
CA ASN A 89 3.53 7.83 11.96
C ASN A 89 4.13 6.50 12.44
N TYR A 90 3.58 5.90 13.50
CA TYR A 90 4.02 4.58 13.97
C TYR A 90 3.62 3.47 12.99
N GLY A 91 2.42 3.58 12.41
CA GLY A 91 1.89 2.72 11.37
C GLY A 91 2.81 2.61 10.15
N ILE A 92 3.34 3.74 9.69
CA ILE A 92 4.29 3.76 8.55
C ILE A 92 5.58 3.01 8.88
N ILE A 93 6.10 3.17 10.10
CA ILE A 93 7.35 2.49 10.51
C ILE A 93 7.11 0.97 10.58
N GLY A 94 6.00 0.54 11.16
CA GLY A 94 5.63 -0.88 11.22
C GLY A 94 5.39 -1.46 9.84
N ALA A 95 4.63 -0.78 8.98
CA ALA A 95 4.38 -1.18 7.60
C ALA A 95 5.68 -1.37 6.80
N VAL A 96 6.66 -0.46 6.92
CA VAL A 96 7.95 -0.60 6.22
C VAL A 96 8.69 -1.88 6.66
N ILE A 97 8.69 -2.18 7.96
CA ILE A 97 9.35 -3.37 8.51
C ILE A 97 8.61 -4.64 8.08
N LEU A 98 7.28 -4.67 8.24
CA LEU A 98 6.46 -5.82 7.86
C LEU A 98 6.57 -6.11 6.37
N ARG A 99 6.54 -5.07 5.53
CA ARG A 99 6.71 -5.23 4.09
C ARG A 99 8.10 -5.73 3.72
N LEU A 100 9.17 -5.29 4.37
CA LEU A 100 10.50 -5.87 4.17
C LEU A 100 10.47 -7.39 4.40
N ILE A 101 9.85 -7.83 5.51
CA ILE A 101 9.72 -9.25 5.85
C ILE A 101 8.93 -9.99 4.76
N PHE A 102 7.75 -9.50 4.38
CA PHE A 102 6.95 -10.18 3.37
C PHE A 102 7.58 -10.19 1.98
N ILE A 103 8.31 -9.13 1.59
CA ILE A 103 9.01 -9.07 0.32
C ILE A 103 10.14 -10.11 0.30
N VAL A 104 10.96 -10.17 1.36
CA VAL A 104 12.04 -11.16 1.47
C VAL A 104 11.48 -12.59 1.43
N VAL A 105 10.45 -12.86 2.22
CA VAL A 105 9.78 -14.16 2.25
C VAL A 105 9.14 -14.49 0.90
N GLY A 106 8.44 -13.52 0.29
CA GLY A 106 7.77 -13.67 -0.99
C GLY A 106 8.75 -13.94 -2.13
N VAL A 107 9.85 -13.19 -2.21
CA VAL A 107 10.91 -13.42 -3.22
C VAL A 107 11.55 -14.79 -3.03
N ALA A 108 11.82 -15.19 -1.78
CA ALA A 108 12.35 -16.53 -1.49
C ALA A 108 11.36 -17.64 -1.88
N ALA A 109 10.05 -17.43 -1.64
CA ALA A 109 9.01 -18.36 -2.04
C ALA A 109 8.88 -18.47 -3.56
N VAL A 110 8.85 -17.36 -4.29
CA VAL A 110 8.76 -17.33 -5.76
C VAL A 110 9.96 -18.01 -6.41
N ARG A 111 11.17 -17.81 -5.87
CA ARG A 111 12.40 -18.45 -6.39
C ARG A 111 12.41 -19.96 -6.18
N ARG A 112 11.79 -20.47 -5.11
CA ARG A 112 11.71 -21.91 -4.83
C ARG A 112 10.52 -22.58 -5.50
N PHE A 113 9.41 -21.85 -5.60
CA PHE A 113 8.12 -22.35 -6.05
C PHE A 113 7.58 -21.44 -7.15
N HIS A 114 8.11 -21.54 -8.37
CA HIS A 114 7.67 -20.68 -9.48
C HIS A 114 6.16 -20.74 -9.74
N TRP A 115 5.52 -21.88 -9.46
CA TRP A 115 4.07 -22.05 -9.59
C TRP A 115 3.23 -21.20 -8.63
N ILE A 116 3.84 -20.63 -7.58
CA ILE A 116 3.17 -19.72 -6.63
C ILE A 116 2.63 -18.46 -7.33
N LEU A 117 3.27 -18.04 -8.43
CA LEU A 117 2.81 -16.91 -9.23
C LEU A 117 1.41 -17.15 -9.81
N TYR A 118 1.02 -18.40 -10.05
CA TYR A 118 -0.32 -18.74 -10.53
C TYR A 118 -1.35 -18.65 -9.41
N ILE A 119 -1.02 -19.10 -8.19
CA ILE A 119 -1.87 -18.89 -7.00
C ILE A 119 -2.10 -17.39 -6.82
N PHE A 120 -1.02 -16.61 -6.88
CA PHE A 120 -1.05 -15.17 -6.82
C PHE A 120 -1.94 -14.56 -7.91
N GLY A 121 -1.86 -15.05 -9.15
CA GLY A 121 -2.76 -14.63 -10.22
C GLY A 121 -4.24 -14.85 -9.90
N VAL A 122 -4.61 -16.06 -9.44
CA VAL A 122 -5.98 -16.40 -9.04
C VAL A 122 -6.45 -15.56 -7.86
N LEU A 123 -5.58 -15.37 -6.86
CA LEU A 123 -5.87 -14.55 -5.69
C LEU A 123 -6.20 -13.11 -6.08
N LEU A 124 -5.39 -12.50 -6.94
CA LEU A 124 -5.60 -11.12 -7.39
C LEU A 124 -6.88 -10.95 -8.20
N ILE A 125 -7.19 -11.90 -9.09
CA ILE A 125 -8.46 -11.90 -9.83
C ILE A 125 -9.63 -11.97 -8.85
N TYR A 126 -9.55 -12.87 -7.87
CA TYR A 126 -10.58 -13.02 -6.85
C TYR A 126 -10.75 -11.75 -6.00
N SER A 127 -9.66 -11.15 -5.51
CA SER A 127 -9.69 -9.91 -4.74
C SER A 127 -10.30 -8.76 -5.54
N GLY A 128 -9.90 -8.60 -6.80
CA GLY A 128 -10.45 -7.58 -7.70
C GLY A 128 -11.94 -7.77 -7.98
N ILE A 129 -12.39 -8.98 -8.32
CA ILE A 129 -13.82 -9.27 -8.54
C ILE A 129 -14.63 -9.03 -7.25
N LYS A 130 -14.12 -9.47 -6.11
CA LYS A 130 -14.78 -9.27 -4.81
C LYS A 130 -14.96 -7.79 -4.50
N MET A 131 -14.01 -6.93 -4.87
CA MET A 131 -14.12 -5.47 -4.73
C MET A 131 -15.26 -4.85 -5.56
N PHE A 132 -15.57 -5.42 -6.74
CA PHE A 132 -16.69 -4.97 -7.58
C PHE A 132 -18.05 -5.40 -7.03
N VAL A 133 -18.15 -6.67 -6.62
CA VAL A 133 -19.44 -7.30 -6.29
C VAL A 133 -19.89 -6.95 -4.87
N LYS A 134 -18.94 -6.75 -3.95
CA LYS A 134 -19.27 -6.53 -2.55
C LYS A 134 -19.51 -5.04 -2.28
N GLU A 135 -20.76 -4.67 -2.07
CA GLU A 135 -21.08 -3.41 -1.38
C GLU A 135 -20.39 -3.40 -0.02
N GLU A 136 -19.67 -2.33 0.28
CA GLU A 136 -19.10 -2.08 1.59
C GLU A 136 -20.24 -1.95 2.60
N LYS A 137 -20.66 -3.07 3.17
CA LYS A 137 -21.19 -3.04 4.52
C LYS A 137 -20.06 -2.49 5.37
N THR A 138 -20.24 -1.26 5.87
CA THR A 138 -19.36 -0.69 6.88
C THR A 138 -19.17 -1.76 7.95
N PRO A 139 -17.94 -2.28 8.15
CA PRO A 139 -17.69 -3.20 9.25
C PRO A 139 -18.19 -2.53 10.52
N ASP A 140 -19.20 -3.12 11.16
CA ASP A 140 -19.68 -2.64 12.45
C ASP A 140 -18.61 -3.02 13.49
N PHE A 141 -17.61 -2.16 13.62
CA PHE A 141 -16.66 -2.24 14.71
C PHE A 141 -17.39 -1.79 15.96
N ASN A 142 -18.04 -2.72 16.65
CA ASN A 142 -18.45 -2.47 18.02
C ASN A 142 -17.17 -2.32 18.85
N ALA A 143 -16.75 -1.06 19.00
CA ALA A 143 -15.39 -0.68 19.36
C ALA A 143 -14.94 -1.33 20.66
N ASP A 144 -15.84 -1.36 21.65
CA ASP A 144 -15.59 -1.96 22.94
C ASP A 144 -15.38 -3.47 22.80
N HIS A 145 -16.33 -4.19 22.20
CA HIS A 145 -16.22 -5.65 22.07
C HIS A 145 -14.99 -6.09 21.26
N PHE A 146 -14.60 -5.36 20.21
CA PHE A 146 -13.43 -5.68 19.40
C PHE A 146 -12.11 -5.40 20.15
N ILE A 147 -11.97 -4.22 20.77
CA ILE A 147 -10.76 -3.84 21.51
C ILE A 147 -10.56 -4.78 22.71
N PHE A 148 -11.62 -5.07 23.47
CA PHE A 148 -11.56 -5.98 24.61
C PHE A 148 -11.25 -7.42 24.17
N ARG A 149 -11.71 -7.87 23.00
CA ARG A 149 -11.40 -9.21 22.47
C ARG A 149 -9.97 -9.32 21.95
N LEU A 150 -9.44 -8.27 21.31
CA LEU A 150 -8.11 -8.27 20.71
C LEU A 150 -7.01 -8.07 21.76
N LEU A 151 -7.18 -7.10 22.66
CA LEU A 151 -6.18 -6.74 23.68
C LEU A 151 -6.48 -7.27 25.07
N GLY A 152 -7.75 -7.39 25.46
CA GLY A 152 -8.14 -7.73 26.84
C GLY A 152 -7.69 -9.12 27.31
N LYS A 153 -7.26 -9.99 26.38
CA LYS A 153 -6.63 -11.29 26.71
C LYS A 153 -5.14 -11.18 27.07
N VAL A 154 -4.45 -10.12 26.65
CA VAL A 154 -2.99 -9.99 26.78
C VAL A 154 -2.62 -8.86 27.75
N ILE A 155 -3.33 -7.73 27.71
CA ILE A 155 -3.07 -6.56 28.58
C ILE A 155 -4.40 -5.93 29.02
N PRO A 156 -4.55 -5.52 30.29
CA PRO A 156 -5.72 -4.75 30.75
C PRO A 156 -5.91 -3.48 29.91
N VAL A 157 -7.12 -3.27 29.36
CA VAL A 157 -7.43 -2.10 28.53
C VAL A 157 -8.06 -1.00 29.38
N SER A 158 -7.55 0.23 29.27
CA SER A 158 -8.19 1.40 29.90
C SER A 158 -9.41 1.82 29.09
N ALA A 159 -10.57 1.97 29.74
CA ALA A 159 -11.83 2.41 29.10
C ALA A 159 -11.78 3.87 28.62
N THR A 160 -10.86 4.70 29.16
CA THR A 160 -10.73 6.10 28.77
C THR A 160 -9.62 6.31 27.74
N LEU A 161 -9.96 7.01 26.64
CA LEU A 161 -9.02 7.71 25.75
C LEU A 161 -8.36 8.88 26.52
N THR A 162 -7.56 8.54 27.51
CA THR A 162 -6.78 9.50 28.30
C THR A 162 -5.37 9.53 27.74
N ASP A 163 -4.93 10.72 27.31
CA ASP A 163 -3.60 11.03 26.78
C ASP A 163 -3.25 10.43 25.39
N GLU A 164 -2.31 11.05 24.68
CA GLU A 164 -1.76 10.53 23.41
C GLU A 164 -0.91 9.25 23.57
N LYS A 165 -0.79 8.71 24.79
CA LYS A 165 0.16 7.64 25.12
C LYS A 165 -0.46 6.27 24.81
N PHE A 166 0.33 5.38 24.21
CA PHE A 166 -0.12 4.00 23.93
C PHE A 166 -0.29 3.15 25.19
N PHE A 167 0.46 3.48 26.24
CA PHE A 167 0.38 2.82 27.54
C PHE A 167 0.16 3.84 28.64
N VAL A 168 -0.69 3.49 29.60
CA VAL A 168 -0.95 4.31 30.80
C VAL A 168 -0.71 3.43 32.02
N ARG A 169 0.06 3.93 32.98
CA ARG A 169 0.28 3.22 34.25
C ARG A 169 -0.76 3.68 35.26
N LYS A 170 -1.65 2.77 35.70
CA LYS A 170 -2.62 3.01 36.79
C LYS A 170 -2.36 1.98 37.88
N ASN A 171 -2.25 2.41 39.14
CA ASN A 171 -2.03 1.53 40.30
C ASN A 171 -0.89 0.51 40.11
N ARG A 172 0.28 0.97 39.65
CA ARG A 172 1.49 0.17 39.33
C ARG A 172 1.37 -0.83 38.17
N LEU A 173 0.16 -1.09 37.66
CA LEU A 173 -0.12 -1.93 36.50
C LEU A 173 -0.07 -1.11 35.19
N LEU A 174 0.43 -1.74 34.13
CA LEU A 174 0.49 -1.15 32.79
C LEU A 174 -0.82 -1.47 32.05
N TYR A 175 -1.53 -0.44 31.61
CA TYR A 175 -2.75 -0.58 30.81
C TYR A 175 -2.46 -0.21 29.36
N ALA A 176 -2.97 -1.02 28.45
CA ALA A 176 -3.03 -0.66 27.04
C ALA A 176 -4.16 0.35 26.82
N THR A 177 -3.89 1.35 25.99
CA THR A 177 -4.93 2.31 25.57
C THR A 177 -5.62 1.84 24.30
N PRO A 178 -6.83 2.34 24.01
CA PRO A 178 -7.51 2.13 22.74
C PRO A 178 -6.64 2.50 21.51
N LEU A 179 -5.76 3.49 21.65
CA LEU A 179 -4.82 3.91 20.59
C LEU A 179 -3.87 2.78 20.17
N LEU A 180 -3.44 1.93 21.12
CA LEU A 180 -2.58 0.79 20.81
C LEU A 180 -3.34 -0.28 20.03
N ALA A 181 -4.60 -0.55 20.41
CA ALA A 181 -5.45 -1.50 19.68
C ALA A 181 -5.65 -1.06 18.23
N ILE A 182 -5.87 0.24 18.01
CA ILE A 182 -6.09 0.79 16.68
C ILE A 182 -4.81 0.76 15.86
N LEU A 183 -3.65 1.05 16.47
CA LEU A 183 -2.36 0.87 15.82
C LEU A 183 -2.17 -0.59 15.37
N ILE A 184 -2.40 -1.56 16.27
CA ILE A 184 -2.31 -2.99 15.93
C ILE A 184 -3.29 -3.35 14.82
N LEU A 185 -4.52 -2.84 14.85
CA LEU A 185 -5.50 -3.09 13.80
C LEU A 185 -5.03 -2.57 12.43
N ILE A 186 -4.40 -1.39 12.41
CA ILE A 186 -3.81 -0.82 11.19
C ILE A 186 -2.65 -1.69 10.70
N GLU A 187 -1.73 -2.10 11.58
CA GLU A 187 -0.63 -3.01 11.21
C GLU A 187 -1.15 -4.36 10.70
N CYS A 188 -2.15 -4.94 11.35
CA CYS A 188 -2.81 -6.17 10.89
C CYS A 188 -3.48 -5.98 9.53
N SER A 189 -4.07 -4.80 9.28
CA SER A 189 -4.64 -4.52 7.98
C SER A 189 -3.57 -4.37 6.89
N ASP A 190 -2.39 -3.81 7.19
CA ASP A 190 -1.27 -3.76 6.26
C ASP A 190 -0.80 -5.17 5.85
N ILE A 191 -0.80 -6.12 6.80
CA ILE A 191 -0.57 -7.54 6.50
C ILE A 191 -1.60 -8.08 5.50
N LEU A 192 -2.88 -7.77 5.69
CA LEU A 192 -3.94 -8.19 4.76
C LEU A 192 -3.74 -7.56 3.38
N PHE A 193 -3.34 -6.29 3.32
CA PHE A 193 -3.06 -5.61 2.06
C PHE A 193 -1.82 -6.13 1.34
N ALA A 194 -0.82 -6.60 2.09
CA ALA A 194 0.36 -7.25 1.53
C ALA A 194 0.01 -8.53 0.74
N ILE A 195 -1.12 -9.18 1.06
CA ILE A 195 -1.63 -10.34 0.32
C ILE A 195 -2.00 -9.97 -1.12
N ASP A 196 -2.47 -8.75 -1.36
CA ASP A 196 -2.79 -8.27 -2.71
C ASP A 196 -1.59 -7.54 -3.34
N SER A 197 -0.88 -6.69 -2.58
CA SER A 197 0.15 -5.83 -3.16
C SER A 197 1.43 -6.56 -3.55
N ILE A 198 1.84 -7.57 -2.78
CA ILE A 198 3.10 -8.30 -3.04
C ILE A 198 2.98 -9.22 -4.26
N PRO A 199 1.92 -10.02 -4.41
CA PRO A 199 1.62 -10.68 -5.67
C PRO A 199 1.58 -9.74 -6.87
N ALA A 200 0.92 -8.58 -6.73
CA ALA A 200 0.79 -7.62 -7.82
C ALA A 200 2.15 -7.08 -8.28
N ILE A 201 3.04 -6.70 -7.36
CA ILE A 201 4.38 -6.20 -7.73
C ILE A 201 5.29 -7.30 -8.28
N PHE A 202 5.10 -8.57 -7.89
CA PHE A 202 5.81 -9.69 -8.50
C PHE A 202 5.41 -9.96 -9.96
N SER A 203 4.25 -9.45 -10.41
CA SER A 203 3.91 -9.40 -11.85
C SER A 203 4.78 -8.43 -12.65
N ILE A 204 5.51 -7.54 -11.97
CA ILE A 204 6.43 -6.57 -12.57
C ILE A 204 7.87 -7.02 -12.41
N THR A 205 8.28 -7.36 -11.19
CA THR A 205 9.66 -7.74 -10.90
C THR A 205 9.77 -8.58 -9.64
N THR A 206 10.73 -9.51 -9.65
CA THR A 206 11.12 -10.29 -8.46
C THR A 206 12.44 -9.80 -7.86
N ASN A 207 12.95 -8.65 -8.33
CA ASN A 207 14.10 -8.00 -7.75
C ASN A 207 13.72 -7.34 -6.42
N ALA A 208 14.10 -7.97 -5.31
CA ALA A 208 13.79 -7.50 -3.96
C ALA A 208 14.15 -6.03 -3.69
N PHE A 209 15.25 -5.53 -4.27
CA PHE A 209 15.65 -4.13 -4.13
C PHE A 209 14.64 -3.18 -4.79
N ILE A 210 14.24 -3.48 -6.03
CA ILE A 210 13.26 -2.66 -6.77
C ILE A 210 11.88 -2.76 -6.12
N VAL A 211 11.46 -3.96 -5.72
CA VAL A 211 10.22 -4.19 -5.00
C VAL A 211 10.19 -3.37 -3.71
N TYR A 212 11.23 -3.46 -2.88
CA TYR A 212 11.27 -2.78 -1.59
C TYR A 212 11.38 -1.26 -1.71
N THR A 213 12.23 -0.76 -2.62
CA THR A 213 12.41 0.70 -2.78
C THR A 213 11.15 1.37 -3.33
N SER A 214 10.53 0.81 -4.38
CA SER A 214 9.27 1.36 -4.93
C SER A 214 8.15 1.39 -3.90
N ASN A 215 8.10 0.38 -3.05
CA ASN A 215 7.15 0.25 -1.96
C ASN A 215 7.37 1.30 -0.85
N ILE A 216 8.62 1.51 -0.42
CA ILE A 216 8.96 2.59 0.53
C ILE A 216 8.53 3.95 -0.02
N PHE A 217 8.88 4.25 -1.28
CA PHE A 217 8.52 5.53 -1.89
C PHE A 217 7.00 5.76 -1.95
N ALA A 218 6.22 4.69 -2.17
CA ALA A 218 4.76 4.77 -2.09
C ALA A 218 4.27 5.05 -0.66
N ILE A 219 4.80 4.35 0.34
CA ILE A 219 4.41 4.51 1.75
C ILE A 219 4.79 5.88 2.32
N LEU A 220 5.94 6.44 1.96
CA LEU A 220 6.38 7.74 2.50
C LEU A 220 5.39 8.88 2.18
N GLY A 221 4.68 8.78 1.04
CA GLY A 221 3.62 9.71 0.64
C GLY A 221 2.27 9.48 1.33
N LEU A 222 2.10 8.35 2.04
CA LEU A 222 0.82 7.87 2.57
C LEU A 222 0.16 8.86 3.53
N ARG A 223 0.94 9.46 4.43
CA ARG A 223 0.39 10.43 5.39
C ARG A 223 -0.17 11.67 4.70
N SER A 224 0.52 12.20 3.69
CA SER A 224 0.02 13.34 2.94
C SER A 224 -1.21 12.97 2.12
N LEU A 225 -1.21 11.78 1.53
CA LEU A 225 -2.33 11.25 0.74
C LEU A 225 -3.57 11.04 1.62
N TYR A 226 -3.41 10.50 2.84
CA TYR A 226 -4.48 10.36 3.84
C TYR A 226 -5.24 11.68 4.06
N PHE A 227 -4.52 12.79 4.30
CA PHE A 227 -5.17 14.09 4.52
C PHE A 227 -5.81 14.69 3.27
N VAL A 228 -5.38 14.28 2.07
CA VAL A 228 -6.07 14.62 0.82
C VAL A 228 -7.38 13.84 0.73
N LEU A 229 -7.33 12.52 0.94
CA LEU A 229 -8.49 11.63 0.86
C LEU A 229 -9.54 11.94 1.93
N GLU A 230 -9.12 12.19 3.18
CA GLU A 230 -10.02 12.57 4.28
C GLU A 230 -10.93 13.75 3.90
N ARG A 231 -10.40 14.71 3.12
CA ARG A 231 -11.11 15.92 2.71
C ARG A 231 -11.85 15.79 1.38
N LEU A 232 -11.45 14.81 0.57
CA LEU A 232 -11.98 14.56 -0.76
C LEU A 232 -12.69 13.20 -0.83
N HIS A 233 -13.14 12.64 0.30
CA HIS A 233 -13.57 11.24 0.35
C HIS A 233 -14.70 10.92 -0.65
N ASN A 234 -15.57 11.90 -0.94
CA ASN A 234 -16.64 11.80 -1.93
C ASN A 234 -16.11 11.74 -3.37
N ALA A 235 -14.96 12.36 -3.63
CA ALA A 235 -14.34 12.47 -4.95
C ALA A 235 -13.40 11.31 -5.30
N PHE A 236 -13.29 10.27 -4.47
CA PHE A 236 -12.46 9.09 -4.75
C PHE A 236 -13.25 7.78 -4.86
N ARG A 237 -14.60 7.85 -4.91
CA ARG A 237 -15.46 6.65 -4.96
C ARG A 237 -15.11 5.70 -6.11
N TYR A 238 -14.82 6.22 -7.30
CA TYR A 238 -14.52 5.34 -8.45
C TYR A 238 -13.06 4.87 -8.50
N VAL A 239 -12.18 5.42 -7.66
CA VAL A 239 -10.78 4.95 -7.56
C VAL A 239 -10.73 3.52 -7.05
N LYS A 240 -11.66 3.12 -6.17
CA LYS A 240 -11.84 1.72 -5.77
C LYS A 240 -12.04 0.80 -6.97
N TYR A 241 -12.90 1.17 -7.93
CA TYR A 241 -13.09 0.38 -9.15
C TYR A 241 -11.84 0.36 -10.04
N GLY A 242 -11.09 1.46 -10.09
CA GLY A 242 -9.80 1.51 -10.77
C GLY A 242 -8.79 0.52 -10.18
N VAL A 243 -8.66 0.49 -8.85
CA VAL A 243 -7.80 -0.46 -8.14
C VAL A 243 -8.24 -1.90 -8.38
N ALA A 244 -9.55 -2.16 -8.38
CA ALA A 244 -10.10 -3.48 -8.68
C ALA A 244 -9.75 -3.94 -10.11
N LEU A 245 -9.85 -3.05 -11.11
CA LEU A 245 -9.39 -3.34 -12.48
C LEU A 245 -7.89 -3.65 -12.54
N ILE A 246 -7.07 -2.89 -11.81
CA ILE A 246 -5.62 -3.11 -11.73
C ILE A 246 -5.34 -4.51 -11.13
N LEU A 247 -6.04 -4.90 -10.08
CA LEU A 247 -5.90 -6.24 -9.47
C LEU A 247 -6.29 -7.36 -10.45
N VAL A 248 -7.44 -7.24 -11.11
CA VAL A 248 -7.86 -8.24 -12.11
C VAL A 248 -6.86 -8.30 -13.26
N PHE A 249 -6.41 -7.16 -13.78
CA PHE A 249 -5.44 -7.11 -14.87
C PHE A 249 -4.10 -7.76 -14.49
N THR A 250 -3.55 -7.40 -13.33
CA THR A 250 -2.28 -7.97 -12.84
C THR A 250 -2.41 -9.46 -12.52
N GLY A 251 -3.56 -9.89 -12.00
CA GLY A 251 -3.86 -11.29 -11.78
C GLY A 251 -3.96 -12.09 -13.09
N VAL A 252 -4.64 -11.55 -14.10
CA VAL A 252 -4.68 -12.14 -15.45
C VAL A 252 -3.28 -12.20 -16.05
N LYS A 253 -2.48 -11.14 -15.93
CA LYS A 253 -1.08 -11.13 -16.39
C LYS A 253 -0.28 -12.29 -15.77
N LEU A 254 -0.44 -12.53 -14.47
CA LEU A 254 0.23 -13.65 -13.79
C LEU A 254 -0.31 -15.02 -14.23
N ALA A 255 -1.62 -15.15 -14.43
CA ALA A 255 -2.23 -16.40 -14.87
C ALA A 255 -1.80 -16.78 -16.30
N VAL A 256 -1.73 -15.77 -17.18
CA VAL A 256 -1.40 -15.94 -18.60
C VAL A 256 0.08 -16.33 -18.83
N LEU A 257 0.96 -16.10 -17.84
CA LEU A 257 2.32 -16.65 -17.85
C LEU A 257 2.34 -18.18 -18.01
N TYR A 258 1.29 -18.88 -17.56
CA TYR A 258 1.16 -20.34 -17.74
C TYR A 258 1.18 -20.73 -19.22
N PHE A 259 0.58 -19.90 -20.07
CA PHE A 259 0.51 -20.10 -21.52
C PHE A 259 1.75 -19.54 -22.25
N LYS A 260 2.80 -19.13 -21.53
CA LYS A 260 4.01 -18.48 -22.07
C LYS A 260 3.74 -17.19 -22.85
N ILE A 261 2.62 -16.52 -22.56
CA ILE A 261 2.28 -15.22 -23.15
C ILE A 261 2.78 -14.15 -22.18
N GLU A 262 3.78 -13.38 -22.61
CA GLU A 262 4.35 -12.30 -21.81
C GLU A 262 3.75 -10.95 -22.23
N ILE A 263 3.04 -10.31 -21.29
CA ILE A 263 2.60 -8.93 -21.48
C ILE A 263 3.78 -8.00 -21.19
N SER A 264 4.14 -7.18 -22.17
CA SER A 264 5.28 -6.26 -22.03
C SER A 264 5.12 -5.34 -20.82
N LEU A 265 6.24 -5.06 -20.16
CA LEU A 265 6.27 -4.22 -18.95
C LEU A 265 5.74 -2.81 -19.25
N GLY A 266 6.16 -2.22 -20.38
CA GLY A 266 5.70 -0.88 -20.79
C GLY A 266 4.19 -0.81 -20.99
N LEU A 267 3.60 -1.82 -21.65
CA LEU A 267 2.15 -1.90 -21.83
C LEU A 267 1.43 -2.07 -20.49
N SER A 268 1.97 -2.90 -19.59
CA SER A 268 1.41 -3.09 -18.25
C SER A 268 1.33 -1.76 -17.48
N ILE A 269 2.43 -1.01 -17.46
CA ILE A 269 2.50 0.29 -16.78
C ILE A 269 1.51 1.27 -17.40
N ALA A 270 1.42 1.32 -18.73
CA ALA A 270 0.49 2.20 -19.43
C ALA A 270 -0.98 1.88 -19.07
N ILE A 271 -1.36 0.61 -19.04
CA ILE A 271 -2.71 0.17 -18.66
C ILE A 271 -3.03 0.55 -17.22
N ILE A 272 -2.10 0.27 -16.28
CA ILE A 272 -2.30 0.56 -14.85
C ILE A 272 -2.42 2.07 -14.63
N PHE A 273 -1.51 2.86 -15.23
CA PHE A 273 -1.53 4.31 -15.12
C PHE A 273 -2.80 4.90 -15.75
N ALA A 274 -3.19 4.46 -16.95
CA ALA A 274 -4.40 4.92 -17.61
C ALA A 274 -5.65 4.59 -16.79
N THR A 275 -5.72 3.39 -16.21
CA THR A 275 -6.83 2.96 -15.34
C THR A 275 -6.93 3.85 -14.10
N LEU A 276 -5.79 4.12 -13.44
CA LEU A 276 -5.75 4.99 -12.27
C LEU A 276 -6.20 6.42 -12.62
N VAL A 277 -5.62 7.01 -13.67
CA VAL A 277 -5.96 8.38 -14.10
C VAL A 277 -7.43 8.48 -14.50
N LEU A 278 -7.94 7.51 -15.28
CA LEU A 278 -9.35 7.49 -15.67
C LEU A 278 -10.27 7.38 -14.46
N SER A 279 -9.93 6.53 -13.48
CA SER A 279 -10.73 6.38 -12.26
C SER A 279 -10.79 7.65 -11.42
N ILE A 280 -9.67 8.40 -11.35
CA ILE A 280 -9.60 9.69 -10.67
C ILE A 280 -10.40 10.74 -11.44
N LEU A 281 -10.23 10.84 -12.77
CA LEU A 281 -10.95 11.79 -13.62
C LEU A 281 -12.46 11.58 -13.55
N VAL A 282 -12.91 10.33 -13.68
CA VAL A 282 -14.33 9.96 -13.54
C VAL A 282 -14.85 10.36 -12.16
N SER A 283 -14.08 10.13 -11.09
CA SER A 283 -14.50 10.50 -9.75
C SER A 283 -14.60 12.01 -9.53
N VAL A 284 -13.76 12.81 -10.20
CA VAL A 284 -13.78 14.28 -10.11
C VAL A 284 -14.87 14.89 -11.01
N LEU A 285 -15.13 14.30 -12.18
CA LEU A 285 -16.09 14.82 -13.16
C LEU A 285 -17.53 14.39 -12.89
N LEU A 286 -17.75 13.26 -12.20
CA LEU A 286 -19.07 12.78 -11.78
C LEU A 286 -19.24 12.86 -10.24
N PRO A 287 -19.15 14.05 -9.62
CA PRO A 287 -19.51 14.19 -8.22
C PRO A 287 -21.02 13.98 -8.10
N GLN A 288 -21.45 12.93 -7.39
CA GLN A 288 -22.86 12.78 -7.04
C GLN A 288 -23.29 13.98 -6.20
N ARG A 289 -24.39 14.62 -6.61
CA ARG A 289 -25.23 15.39 -5.70
C ARG A 289 -25.68 14.43 -4.61
N GLU A 290 -25.45 14.79 -3.35
CA GLU A 290 -26.07 14.10 -2.22
C GLU A 290 -27.58 14.05 -2.47
N LEU A 291 -28.13 12.83 -2.55
CA LEU A 291 -29.57 12.55 -2.55
C LEU A 291 -30.04 12.45 -1.10
#